data_AF-A0A8K0IJ02-F1
#
_entry.id   AF-A0A8K0IJ02-F1
#
_cell.length_a   1.000
_cell.length_b   1.000
_cell.length_c   1.000
_cell.angle_alpha   90.00
_cell.angle_beta   90.00
_cell.angle_gamma   90.00
#
_symmetry.space_group_name_H-M   'P 1'
#
loop_
_entity.id
_entity.type
_entity.pdbx_description
1 polymer ?
#
loop_
_entity_poly.entity_id
_entity_poly.type
_entity_poly.pdbx_seq_one_letter_code
_entity_poly.pdbx_strand_id
1 'polypeptide(L)'
;MGTGIVILFGYLDSFDSRVRDLLDFSIYLDISDEVKFAWKTKRDMAERGHSLESIKASIEARKLDFDAYVDPQKQYADVVIEVLPTQLIPDDNERKVLRVRLVMKEGVKYFNPVYLFDEGSTVSWIPCGRKLSCSYPGIKFFYGPDAYFAHEVSVLEMDGQFDRLEELMYVESHLNNLSTKYHGEATEQMLKHGDFPGSNNGTGLFQTIVGLKIRELYECIVADKLLGEDIMISISCNLLYDLYSLKAEV
;
A
#
# COMPACT_ATOMS: atom_id res chain seq x y z
N MET A 1 23.18 -5.93 -23.01
CA MET A 1 22.40 -6.32 -21.82
C MET A 1 21.29 -5.29 -21.70
N GLY A 2 20.03 -5.71 -21.56
CA GLY A 2 18.94 -4.78 -21.30
C GLY A 2 18.92 -4.42 -19.81
N THR A 3 18.44 -3.22 -19.49
CA THR A 3 18.22 -2.79 -18.10
C THR A 3 17.06 -3.58 -17.49
N GLY A 4 17.35 -4.38 -16.45
CA GLY A 4 16.36 -5.14 -15.69
C GLY A 4 15.78 -4.37 -14.50
N ILE A 5 14.83 -4.98 -13.82
CA ILE A 5 14.36 -4.57 -12.49
C ILE A 5 14.86 -5.61 -11.49
N VAL A 6 15.52 -5.16 -10.43
CA VAL A 6 15.88 -5.97 -9.27
C VAL A 6 15.03 -5.51 -8.10
N ILE A 7 14.26 -6.44 -7.52
CA ILE A 7 13.43 -6.18 -6.35
C ILE A 7 14.11 -6.78 -5.13
N LEU A 8 14.49 -5.92 -4.17
CA LEU A 8 14.89 -6.32 -2.83
C LEU A 8 13.66 -6.38 -1.94
N PHE A 9 13.41 -7.53 -1.34
CA PHE A 9 12.25 -7.75 -0.50
C PHE A 9 12.66 -8.36 0.84
N GLY A 10 12.31 -7.70 1.94
CA GLY A 10 12.69 -8.13 3.27
C GLY A 10 12.28 -7.17 4.38
N TYR A 11 12.98 -7.29 5.51
CA TYR A 11 12.73 -6.50 6.72
C TYR A 11 13.71 -5.35 6.91
N LEU A 12 14.87 -5.38 6.24
CA LEU A 12 16.01 -4.49 6.51
C LEU A 12 16.57 -3.86 5.23
N ASP A 13 15.80 -3.85 4.14
CA ASP A 13 16.27 -3.43 2.82
C ASP A 13 16.70 -1.96 2.80
N SER A 14 16.12 -1.15 3.68
CA SER A 14 16.44 0.27 3.86
C SER A 14 17.15 0.56 5.18
N PHE A 15 17.68 -0.44 5.88
CA PHE A 15 18.34 -0.23 7.17
C PHE A 15 19.74 0.40 7.00
N ASP A 16 20.55 -0.17 6.11
CA ASP A 16 21.90 0.31 5.81
C ASP A 16 21.86 1.44 4.77
N SER A 17 22.50 2.57 5.08
CA SER A 17 22.52 3.72 4.16
C SER A 17 23.15 3.38 2.81
N ARG A 18 24.14 2.49 2.78
CA ARG A 18 24.82 2.08 1.54
C ARG A 18 23.90 1.31 0.61
N VAL A 19 22.92 0.60 1.15
CA VAL A 19 21.90 -0.08 0.32
C VAL A 19 20.88 0.94 -0.14
N ARG A 20 20.43 1.84 0.75
CA ARG A 20 19.50 2.92 0.38
C ARG A 20 19.99 3.78 -0.77
N ASP A 21 21.29 4.12 -0.78
CA ASP A 21 21.90 4.94 -1.82
C ASP A 21 21.92 4.25 -3.21
N LEU A 22 21.65 2.94 -3.26
CA LEU A 22 21.54 2.16 -4.50
C LEU A 22 20.11 2.00 -4.99
N LEU A 23 19.10 2.36 -4.18
CA LEU A 23 17.70 2.21 -4.54
C LEU A 23 17.26 3.35 -5.47
N ASP A 24 16.62 3.00 -6.58
CA ASP A 24 15.94 3.97 -7.44
C ASP A 24 14.52 4.28 -6.95
N PHE A 25 13.91 3.36 -6.19
CA PHE A 25 12.59 3.55 -5.59
C PHE A 25 12.38 2.64 -4.37
N SER A 26 11.61 3.08 -3.39
CA SER A 26 11.41 2.37 -2.13
C SER A 26 9.96 2.39 -1.67
N ILE A 27 9.44 1.22 -1.31
CA ILE A 27 8.09 0.99 -0.81
C ILE A 27 8.16 0.42 0.61
N TYR A 28 7.29 0.91 1.49
CA TYR A 28 7.09 0.34 2.81
C TYR A 28 5.62 -0.03 3.03
N LEU A 29 5.36 -1.28 3.39
CA LEU A 29 4.03 -1.76 3.78
C LEU A 29 3.90 -1.69 5.31
N ASP A 30 3.15 -0.71 5.82
CA ASP A 30 2.94 -0.47 7.25
C ASP A 30 1.56 -0.96 7.69
N ILE A 31 1.48 -2.17 8.24
CA ILE A 31 0.24 -2.71 8.77
C ILE A 31 0.19 -2.41 10.27
N SER A 32 -0.91 -1.79 10.71
CA SER A 32 -1.12 -1.46 12.12
C SER A 32 -1.14 -2.69 13.02
N ASP A 33 -0.75 -2.52 14.28
CA ASP A 33 -0.70 -3.61 15.27
C ASP A 33 -2.06 -4.32 15.42
N GLU A 34 -3.17 -3.57 15.34
CA GLU A 34 -4.53 -4.13 15.40
C GLU A 34 -4.84 -5.04 14.22
N VAL A 35 -4.52 -4.62 12.99
CA VAL A 35 -4.75 -5.41 11.78
C VAL A 35 -3.81 -6.62 11.76
N LYS A 36 -2.52 -6.44 12.08
CA LYS A 36 -1.55 -7.55 12.24
C LYS A 36 -2.06 -8.58 13.23
N PHE A 37 -2.58 -8.15 14.38
CA PHE A 37 -3.12 -9.04 15.40
C PHE A 37 -4.35 -9.81 14.90
N ALA A 38 -5.29 -9.12 14.25
CA ALA A 38 -6.51 -9.75 13.72
C ALA A 38 -6.19 -10.82 12.67
N TRP A 39 -5.33 -10.51 11.70
CA TRP A 39 -4.93 -11.44 10.65
C TRP A 39 -4.12 -12.62 11.21
N LYS A 40 -3.17 -12.34 12.10
CA LYS A 40 -2.38 -13.38 12.77
C LYS A 40 -3.26 -14.32 13.59
N THR A 41 -4.21 -13.77 14.36
CA THR A 41 -5.14 -14.56 15.17
C THR A 41 -6.00 -15.46 14.30
N LYS A 42 -6.63 -14.90 13.25
CA LYS A 42 -7.47 -15.66 12.33
C LYS A 42 -6.70 -16.83 11.70
N ARG A 43 -5.49 -16.60 11.22
CA ARG A 43 -4.66 -17.63 10.58
C ARG A 43 -4.09 -18.64 11.59
N ASP A 44 -3.42 -18.18 12.64
CA ASP A 44 -2.71 -19.06 13.57
C ASP A 44 -3.67 -19.90 14.43
N MET A 45 -4.89 -19.42 14.67
CA MET A 45 -5.94 -20.25 15.27
C MET A 45 -6.58 -21.23 14.28
N ALA A 46 -6.92 -20.78 13.06
CA ALA A 46 -7.62 -21.62 12.08
C ALA A 46 -6.73 -22.70 11.45
N GLU A 47 -5.46 -22.40 11.21
CA GLU A 47 -4.55 -23.27 10.44
C GLU A 47 -3.47 -23.93 11.27
N ARG A 48 -3.09 -23.35 12.42
CA ARG A 48 -1.91 -23.78 13.20
C ARG A 48 -2.22 -24.21 14.64
N GLY A 49 -3.46 -24.03 15.10
CA GLY A 49 -3.90 -24.47 16.43
C GLY A 49 -3.24 -23.74 17.61
N HIS A 50 -2.71 -22.54 17.41
CA HIS A 50 -2.12 -21.75 18.49
C HIS A 50 -3.19 -21.11 19.38
N SER A 51 -2.91 -20.98 20.69
CA SER A 51 -3.76 -20.23 21.61
C SER A 51 -3.52 -18.73 21.48
N LEU A 52 -4.51 -17.92 21.88
CA LEU A 52 -4.43 -16.46 21.85
C LEU A 52 -3.26 -15.93 22.68
N GLU A 53 -2.98 -16.57 23.82
CA GLU A 53 -1.88 -16.22 24.73
C GLU A 53 -0.53 -16.43 24.06
N SER A 54 -0.36 -17.55 23.33
CA SER A 54 0.86 -17.83 22.57
C SER A 54 1.10 -16.78 21.47
N ILE A 55 0.03 -16.37 20.79
CA ILE A 55 0.09 -15.34 19.74
C ILE A 55 0.52 -13.99 20.34
N LYS A 56 -0.09 -13.59 21.47
CA LYS A 56 0.28 -12.35 22.17
C LYS A 56 1.73 -12.37 22.65
N ALA A 57 2.19 -13.47 23.25
CA ALA A 57 3.57 -13.61 23.70
C ALA A 57 4.57 -13.52 22.54
N SER A 58 4.23 -14.09 21.39
CA SER A 58 5.06 -14.05 20.18
C SER A 58 5.17 -12.64 19.58
N ILE A 59 4.10 -11.85 19.69
CA ILE A 59 4.07 -10.43 19.27
C ILE A 59 4.96 -9.59 20.18
N GLU A 60 4.75 -9.70 21.48
CA GLU A 60 5.47 -8.95 22.51
C GLU A 60 6.99 -9.21 22.43
N ALA A 61 7.38 -10.48 22.26
CA ALA A 61 8.79 -10.87 22.19
C ALA A 61 9.58 -10.23 21.04
N ARG A 62 8.91 -9.75 19.98
CA ARG A 62 9.55 -9.14 18.79
C ARG A 62 9.37 -7.62 18.72
N LYS A 63 8.54 -7.04 19.59
CA LYS A 63 8.17 -5.62 19.51
C LYS A 63 9.37 -4.69 19.65
N LEU A 64 10.28 -5.00 20.59
CA LEU A 64 11.50 -4.21 20.79
C LEU A 64 12.40 -4.16 19.55
N ASP A 65 12.64 -5.30 18.90
CA ASP A 65 13.46 -5.36 17.68
C ASP A 65 12.73 -4.71 16.49
N PHE A 66 11.41 -4.89 16.41
CA PHE A 66 10.58 -4.26 15.39
C PHE A 66 10.67 -2.73 15.48
N ASP A 67 10.43 -2.16 16.67
CA ASP A 67 10.42 -0.72 16.92
C ASP A 67 11.82 -0.11 16.72
N ALA A 68 12.89 -0.88 17.01
CA ALA A 68 14.27 -0.41 16.88
C ALA A 68 14.81 -0.48 15.44
N TYR A 69 14.44 -1.50 14.67
CA TYR A 69 15.13 -1.80 13.40
C TYR A 69 14.22 -1.82 12.18
N VAL A 70 12.92 -2.13 12.32
CA VAL A 70 12.01 -2.32 11.18
C VAL A 70 11.08 -1.12 10.96
N ASP A 71 10.39 -0.64 11.99
CA ASP A 71 9.49 0.53 11.86
C ASP A 71 10.20 1.80 11.37
N PRO A 72 11.41 2.14 11.86
CA PRO A 72 12.06 3.39 11.47
C PRO A 72 12.36 3.49 9.97
N GLN A 73 12.43 2.38 9.24
CA GLN A 73 12.76 2.39 7.82
C GLN A 73 11.70 3.08 6.95
N LYS A 74 10.45 3.20 7.42
CA LYS A 74 9.37 3.88 6.67
C LYS A 74 9.65 5.35 6.41
N GLN A 75 10.52 5.99 7.20
CA GLN A 75 10.95 7.37 6.97
C GLN A 75 11.75 7.57 5.67
N TYR A 76 12.33 6.50 5.14
CA TYR A 76 13.14 6.53 3.92
C TYR A 76 12.34 6.17 2.67
N ALA A 77 11.13 5.64 2.84
CA ALA A 77 10.32 5.16 1.73
C ALA A 77 9.81 6.32 0.85
N ASP A 78 9.79 6.10 -0.46
CA ASP A 78 9.15 7.00 -1.41
C ASP A 78 7.62 6.83 -1.37
N VAL A 79 7.18 5.61 -1.06
CA VAL A 79 5.76 5.28 -0.85
C VAL A 79 5.58 4.44 0.41
N VAL A 80 4.60 4.80 1.23
CA VAL A 80 4.11 3.97 2.33
C VAL A 80 2.66 3.59 2.09
N ILE A 81 2.34 2.30 2.17
CA ILE A 81 0.95 1.81 2.22
C ILE A 81 0.65 1.47 3.68
N GLU A 82 -0.12 2.33 4.36
CA GLU A 82 -0.53 2.10 5.74
C GLU A 82 -1.90 1.41 5.80
N VAL A 83 -2.00 0.28 6.51
CA VAL A 83 -3.23 -0.51 6.64
C VAL A 83 -3.75 -0.43 8.08
N LEU A 84 -4.91 0.21 8.23
CA LEU A 84 -5.54 0.58 9.49
C LEU A 84 -6.94 -0.06 9.60
N PRO A 85 -7.48 -0.21 10.83
CA PRO A 85 -8.89 -0.53 11.01
C PRO A 85 -9.81 0.52 10.38
N THR A 86 -10.95 0.08 9.85
CA THR A 86 -11.98 1.00 9.34
C THR A 86 -12.49 1.97 10.41
N GLN A 87 -12.89 3.17 10.00
CA GLN A 87 -13.63 4.12 10.80
C GLN A 87 -15.12 4.18 10.43
N LEU A 88 -15.55 3.44 9.40
CA LEU A 88 -16.93 3.44 8.94
C LEU A 88 -17.85 2.54 9.78
N ILE A 89 -17.29 1.51 10.41
CA ILE A 89 -18.03 0.56 11.24
C ILE A 89 -17.58 0.72 12.69
N PRO A 90 -18.46 1.21 13.60
CA PRO A 90 -18.17 1.25 15.02
C PRO A 90 -17.89 -0.15 15.58
N ASP A 91 -16.87 -0.29 16.41
CA ASP A 91 -16.50 -1.53 17.11
C ASP A 91 -16.35 -2.76 16.18
N ASP A 92 -15.81 -2.58 14.97
CA ASP A 92 -15.57 -3.69 14.02
C ASP A 92 -14.56 -4.71 14.56
N ASN A 93 -15.07 -5.78 15.16
CA ASN A 93 -14.26 -6.89 15.66
C ASN A 93 -13.78 -7.84 14.55
N GLU A 94 -14.39 -7.81 13.36
CA GLU A 94 -14.01 -8.70 12.26
C GLU A 94 -12.77 -8.21 11.51
N ARG A 95 -12.54 -6.88 11.52
CA ARG A 95 -11.38 -6.22 10.88
C ARG A 95 -11.22 -6.63 9.41
N LYS A 96 -12.34 -6.83 8.72
CA LYS A 96 -12.40 -7.16 7.28
C LYS A 96 -12.41 -5.90 6.42
N VAL A 97 -13.09 -4.87 6.89
CA VAL A 97 -13.12 -3.56 6.23
C VAL A 97 -11.92 -2.77 6.75
N LEU A 98 -11.17 -2.19 5.84
CA LEU A 98 -9.90 -1.54 6.14
C LEU A 98 -9.95 -0.08 5.73
N ARG A 99 -9.22 0.73 6.49
CA ARG A 99 -8.81 2.07 6.11
C ARG A 99 -7.36 1.98 5.65
N VAL A 100 -7.10 2.32 4.41
CA VAL A 100 -5.76 2.24 3.83
C VAL A 100 -5.32 3.62 3.40
N ARG A 101 -4.08 3.99 3.73
CA ARG A 101 -3.45 5.24 3.28
C ARG A 101 -2.31 4.91 2.33
N LEU A 102 -2.29 5.60 1.21
CA LEU A 102 -1.17 5.68 0.28
C LEU A 102 -0.46 7.02 0.53
N VAL A 103 0.64 6.97 1.26
CA VAL A 103 1.49 8.12 1.57
C VAL A 103 2.59 8.18 0.51
N MET A 104 2.67 9.29 -0.21
CA MET A 104 3.54 9.46 -1.37
C MET A 104 4.47 10.64 -1.16
N LYS A 105 5.77 10.40 -1.18
CA LYS A 105 6.78 11.44 -0.98
C LYS A 105 6.82 12.41 -2.15
N GLU A 106 6.79 13.70 -1.84
CA GLU A 106 6.89 14.75 -2.85
C GLU A 106 8.33 14.96 -3.31
N GLY A 107 8.50 15.45 -4.55
CA GLY A 107 9.81 15.82 -5.09
C GLY A 107 10.73 14.65 -5.45
N VAL A 108 10.23 13.42 -5.48
CA VAL A 108 10.98 12.24 -5.94
C VAL A 108 11.10 12.27 -7.47
N LYS A 109 12.32 12.07 -8.01
CA LYS A 109 12.57 12.12 -9.45
C LYS A 109 11.75 11.03 -10.17
N TYR A 110 11.07 11.41 -11.25
CA TYR A 110 10.20 10.51 -12.05
C TYR A 110 9.00 9.90 -11.33
N PHE A 111 8.66 10.41 -10.15
CA PHE A 111 7.51 9.97 -9.41
C PHE A 111 6.57 11.16 -9.17
N ASN A 112 5.42 11.13 -9.83
CA ASN A 112 4.35 12.11 -9.62
C ASN A 112 3.26 11.48 -8.75
N PRO A 113 2.96 12.02 -7.56
CA PRO A 113 1.91 11.48 -6.71
C PRO A 113 0.52 11.46 -7.36
N VAL A 114 -0.30 10.52 -6.90
CA VAL A 114 -1.71 10.40 -7.26
C VAL A 114 -2.48 11.47 -6.50
N TYR A 115 -3.47 12.09 -7.13
CA TYR A 115 -4.34 13.05 -6.45
C TYR A 115 -5.81 12.85 -6.79
N LEU A 116 -6.67 13.34 -5.90
CA LEU A 116 -8.12 13.30 -6.06
C LEU A 116 -8.64 14.73 -6.26
N PHE A 117 -9.28 14.96 -7.41
CA PHE A 117 -9.84 16.23 -7.88
C PHE A 117 -8.86 17.39 -8.06
N ASP A 118 -8.24 17.88 -7.00
CA ASP A 118 -7.42 19.10 -7.01
C ASP A 118 -6.12 18.90 -6.24
N GLU A 119 -5.01 18.86 -6.95
CA GLU A 119 -3.66 18.57 -6.44
C GLU A 119 -3.22 19.60 -5.40
N GLY A 120 -2.72 19.12 -4.25
CA GLY A 120 -2.27 19.96 -3.14
C GLY A 120 -3.39 20.53 -2.25
N SER A 121 -4.66 20.28 -2.58
CA SER A 121 -5.80 20.65 -1.73
C SER A 121 -6.17 19.54 -0.74
N THR A 122 -7.09 19.82 0.19
CA THR A 122 -7.68 18.78 1.06
C THR A 122 -9.10 18.43 0.59
N VAL A 123 -9.34 17.16 0.31
CA VAL A 123 -10.60 16.64 -0.21
C VAL A 123 -11.08 15.46 0.64
N SER A 124 -12.37 15.45 0.96
CA SER A 124 -13.08 14.27 1.47
C SER A 124 -14.21 13.94 0.51
N TRP A 125 -14.26 12.69 0.04
CA TRP A 125 -15.19 12.27 -1.00
C TRP A 125 -15.87 10.95 -0.67
N ILE A 126 -17.19 10.89 -0.87
CA ILE A 126 -17.98 9.65 -0.78
C ILE A 126 -18.58 9.43 -2.17
N PRO A 127 -18.12 8.43 -2.95
CA PRO A 127 -18.64 8.17 -4.30
C PRO A 127 -20.08 7.63 -4.28
N CYS A 128 -20.48 6.99 -3.19
CA CYS A 128 -21.80 6.38 -3.03
C CYS A 128 -22.92 7.44 -3.00
N GLY A 129 -23.86 7.34 -3.93
CA GLY A 129 -24.95 8.31 -4.08
C GLY A 129 -25.97 7.89 -5.14
N ARG A 130 -26.63 8.85 -5.77
CA ARG A 130 -27.70 8.55 -6.75
C ARG A 130 -27.21 7.82 -7.99
N LYS A 131 -25.96 8.06 -8.41
CA LYS A 131 -25.37 7.49 -9.64
C LYS A 131 -24.56 6.22 -9.39
N LEU A 132 -24.22 5.94 -8.12
CA LEU A 132 -23.44 4.78 -7.73
C LEU A 132 -23.98 4.26 -6.39
N SER A 133 -24.69 3.14 -6.42
CA SER A 133 -25.23 2.52 -5.21
C SER A 133 -24.19 1.59 -4.60
N CYS A 134 -23.87 1.78 -3.31
CA CYS A 134 -22.98 0.90 -2.55
C CYS A 134 -23.75 0.16 -1.46
N SER A 135 -23.29 -1.02 -1.06
CA SER A 135 -23.81 -1.66 0.16
C SER A 135 -23.13 -1.04 1.39
N TYR A 136 -23.68 -1.29 2.57
CA TYR A 136 -23.08 -0.83 3.83
C TYR A 136 -21.70 -1.52 4.05
N PRO A 137 -20.66 -0.80 4.52
CA PRO A 137 -20.65 0.61 4.96
C PRO A 137 -20.38 1.62 3.83
N GLY A 138 -20.16 1.14 2.61
CA GLY A 138 -19.80 1.95 1.46
C GLY A 138 -18.32 2.24 1.39
N ILE A 139 -17.98 3.33 0.72
CA ILE A 139 -16.61 3.74 0.43
C ILE A 139 -16.47 5.22 0.76
N LYS A 140 -15.35 5.59 1.37
CA LYS A 140 -14.96 6.97 1.64
C LYS A 140 -13.51 7.17 1.26
N PHE A 141 -13.25 8.26 0.54
CA PHE A 141 -11.91 8.70 0.19
C PHE A 141 -11.54 9.99 0.93
N PHE A 142 -10.26 10.12 1.21
CA PHE A 142 -9.63 11.36 1.61
C PHE A 142 -8.38 11.60 0.76
N TYR A 143 -8.09 12.85 0.45
CA TYR A 143 -6.85 13.26 -0.18
C TYR A 143 -6.36 14.56 0.46
N GLY A 144 -5.05 14.70 0.63
CA GLY A 144 -4.43 15.99 0.86
C GLY A 144 -2.94 15.94 1.19
N PRO A 145 -2.31 17.12 1.28
CA PRO A 145 -0.92 17.24 1.70
C PRO A 145 -0.79 16.94 3.21
N ASP A 146 0.35 16.37 3.59
CA ASP A 146 0.72 16.07 4.98
C ASP A 146 2.25 16.13 5.13
N ALA A 147 2.75 16.00 6.36
CA ALA A 147 4.17 15.87 6.65
C ALA A 147 4.46 14.50 7.28
N TYR A 148 5.37 13.73 6.67
CA TYR A 148 5.75 12.39 7.12
C TYR A 148 7.25 12.31 7.39
N PHE A 149 7.65 12.15 8.66
CA PHE A 149 9.05 12.17 9.10
C PHE A 149 9.86 13.37 8.53
N ALA A 150 9.29 14.57 8.63
CA ALA A 150 9.86 15.83 8.11
C ALA A 150 9.99 15.91 6.58
N HIS A 151 9.34 15.02 5.83
CA HIS A 151 9.18 15.13 4.39
C HIS A 151 7.76 15.57 4.05
N GLU A 152 7.62 16.43 3.04
CA GLU A 152 6.32 16.75 2.45
C GLU A 152 5.81 15.52 1.69
N VAL A 153 4.53 15.18 1.89
CA VAL A 153 3.88 14.04 1.26
C VAL A 153 2.48 14.40 0.78
N SER A 154 2.03 13.72 -0.27
CA SER A 154 0.60 13.63 -0.62
C SER A 154 0.03 12.33 -0.08
N VAL A 155 -1.11 12.40 0.60
CA VAL A 155 -1.80 11.24 1.16
C VAL A 155 -3.11 11.03 0.42
N LEU A 156 -3.27 9.85 -0.18
CA LEU A 156 -4.56 9.35 -0.68
C LEU A 156 -5.03 8.24 0.25
N GLU A 157 -6.27 8.27 0.69
CA GLU A 157 -6.82 7.31 1.63
C GLU A 157 -8.15 6.75 1.14
N MET A 158 -8.35 5.45 1.34
CA MET A 158 -9.61 4.75 1.10
C MET A 158 -10.02 4.03 2.38
N ASP A 159 -11.24 4.28 2.86
CA ASP A 159 -11.89 3.51 3.92
C ASP A 159 -13.14 2.85 3.35
N GLY A 160 -13.33 1.56 3.62
CA GLY A 160 -14.40 0.76 3.05
C GLY A 160 -13.91 -0.35 2.13
N GLN A 161 -14.82 -0.89 1.34
CA GLN A 161 -14.55 -1.95 0.38
C GLN A 161 -15.44 -1.80 -0.86
N PHE A 162 -14.99 -2.38 -1.97
CA PHE A 162 -15.74 -2.56 -3.19
C PHE A 162 -16.58 -3.84 -3.09
N ASP A 163 -17.88 -3.71 -3.30
CA ASP A 163 -18.80 -4.84 -3.46
C ASP A 163 -19.04 -5.13 -4.95
N ARG A 164 -18.88 -4.12 -5.82
CA ARG A 164 -19.20 -4.22 -7.25
C ARG A 164 -18.11 -3.59 -8.10
N LEU A 165 -17.90 -4.17 -9.29
CA LEU A 165 -16.94 -3.66 -10.28
C LEU A 165 -17.21 -2.20 -10.68
N GLU A 166 -18.49 -1.81 -10.76
CA GLU A 166 -18.89 -0.43 -11.08
C GLU A 166 -18.33 0.59 -10.09
N GLU A 167 -18.18 0.22 -8.82
CA GLU A 167 -17.63 1.10 -7.78
C GLU A 167 -16.14 1.35 -8.00
N LEU A 168 -15.39 0.30 -8.34
CA LEU A 168 -13.96 0.39 -8.66
C LEU A 168 -13.72 1.23 -9.94
N MET A 169 -14.47 0.95 -11.01
CA MET A 169 -14.38 1.74 -12.26
C MET A 169 -14.73 3.21 -12.02
N TYR A 170 -15.75 3.47 -11.20
CA TYR A 170 -16.15 4.84 -10.86
C TYR A 170 -15.04 5.55 -10.10
N VAL A 171 -14.42 4.91 -9.11
CA VAL A 171 -13.27 5.47 -8.38
C VAL A 171 -12.09 5.74 -9.30
N GLU A 172 -11.69 4.79 -10.14
CA GLU A 172 -10.58 4.96 -11.09
C GLU A 172 -10.78 6.19 -11.97
N SER A 173 -12.00 6.41 -12.47
CA SER A 173 -12.32 7.55 -13.34
C SER A 173 -12.23 8.94 -12.69
N HIS A 174 -12.10 9.02 -11.36
CA HIS A 174 -11.97 10.28 -10.61
C HIS A 174 -10.59 10.49 -9.99
N LEU A 175 -9.73 9.46 -10.02
CA LEU A 175 -8.33 9.58 -9.60
C LEU A 175 -7.48 10.09 -10.76
N ASN A 176 -6.52 10.94 -10.44
CA ASN A 176 -5.63 11.55 -11.41
C ASN A 176 -4.19 11.09 -11.19
N ASN A 177 -3.36 11.20 -12.23
CA ASN A 177 -1.99 10.70 -12.21
C ASN A 177 -1.91 9.22 -11.80
N LEU A 178 -2.70 8.32 -12.39
CA LEU A 178 -2.62 6.89 -12.10
C LEU A 178 -1.48 6.15 -12.84
N SER A 179 -0.80 6.82 -13.78
CA SER A 179 0.21 6.22 -14.65
C SER A 179 -0.34 5.07 -15.52
N THR A 180 -1.65 5.10 -15.78
CA THR A 180 -2.34 4.17 -16.66
C THR A 180 -2.06 4.49 -18.14
N LYS A 181 -1.95 3.47 -18.98
CA LYS A 181 -1.80 3.60 -20.44
C LYS A 181 -3.14 3.80 -21.14
N TYR A 182 -4.22 3.37 -20.53
CA TYR A 182 -5.58 3.51 -21.02
C TYR A 182 -6.57 3.53 -19.86
N HIS A 183 -7.78 4.05 -20.12
CA HIS A 183 -8.85 4.10 -19.13
C HIS A 183 -9.31 2.68 -18.74
N GLY A 184 -9.37 2.38 -17.44
CA GLY A 184 -9.78 1.08 -16.93
C GLY A 184 -8.62 0.10 -16.71
N GLU A 185 -7.37 0.50 -16.98
CA GLU A 185 -6.22 -0.37 -16.80
C GLU A 185 -6.06 -0.79 -15.33
N ALA A 186 -6.24 0.12 -14.37
CA ALA A 186 -6.07 -0.22 -12.96
C ALA A 186 -7.12 -1.26 -12.51
N THR A 187 -8.38 -1.04 -12.91
CA THR A 187 -9.46 -2.01 -12.73
C THR A 187 -9.14 -3.35 -13.37
N GLU A 188 -8.63 -3.37 -14.61
CA GLU A 188 -8.25 -4.60 -15.30
C GLU A 188 -7.16 -5.38 -14.56
N GLN A 189 -6.13 -4.70 -14.06
CA GLN A 189 -5.06 -5.34 -13.30
C GLN A 189 -5.58 -5.93 -11.98
N MET A 190 -6.46 -5.22 -11.26
CA MET A 190 -7.09 -5.75 -10.05
C MET A 190 -7.96 -6.99 -10.35
N LEU A 191 -8.69 -7.00 -11.46
CA LEU A 191 -9.52 -8.13 -11.86
C LEU A 191 -8.71 -9.38 -12.22
N LYS A 192 -7.51 -9.24 -12.79
CA LYS A 192 -6.61 -10.37 -13.07
C LYS A 192 -6.22 -11.15 -11.81
N HIS A 193 -6.24 -10.47 -10.67
CA HIS A 193 -5.87 -11.00 -9.36
C HIS A 193 -7.02 -10.88 -8.36
N GLY A 194 -8.27 -11.04 -8.83
CA GLY A 194 -9.46 -10.85 -8.00
C GLY A 194 -9.56 -11.82 -6.81
N ASP A 195 -8.83 -12.93 -6.84
CA ASP A 195 -8.71 -13.91 -5.77
C ASP A 195 -7.68 -13.54 -4.69
N PHE A 196 -6.86 -12.51 -4.92
CA PHE A 196 -5.84 -12.09 -3.96
C PHE A 196 -6.48 -11.41 -2.74
N PRO A 197 -5.94 -11.60 -1.53
CA PRO A 197 -6.39 -10.90 -0.34
C PRO A 197 -6.34 -9.38 -0.54
N GLY A 198 -7.44 -8.70 -0.23
CA GLY A 198 -7.53 -7.24 -0.35
C GLY A 198 -7.79 -6.73 -1.77
N SER A 199 -8.07 -7.61 -2.75
CA SER A 199 -8.51 -7.25 -4.09
C SER A 199 -9.80 -6.40 -4.12
N ASN A 200 -10.55 -6.40 -3.02
CA ASN A 200 -11.81 -5.68 -2.88
C ASN A 200 -11.71 -4.42 -2.00
N ASN A 201 -10.53 -3.93 -1.62
CA ASN A 201 -10.41 -2.72 -0.80
C ASN A 201 -9.17 -1.89 -1.18
N GLY A 202 -8.84 -0.88 -0.36
CA GLY A 202 -7.73 0.03 -0.60
C GLY A 202 -6.36 -0.64 -0.71
N THR A 203 -6.14 -1.84 -0.14
CA THR A 203 -4.82 -2.50 -0.20
C THR A 203 -4.50 -2.92 -1.63
N GLY A 204 -5.38 -3.70 -2.27
CA GLY A 204 -5.18 -4.14 -3.66
C GLY A 204 -5.20 -2.98 -4.64
N LEU A 205 -6.06 -1.98 -4.40
CA LEU A 205 -6.09 -0.75 -5.21
C LEU A 205 -4.76 -0.02 -5.17
N PHE A 206 -4.24 0.30 -3.99
CA PHE A 206 -3.02 1.09 -3.88
C PHE A 206 -1.76 0.30 -4.27
N GLN A 207 -1.71 -1.01 -3.99
CA GLN A 207 -0.64 -1.87 -4.54
C GLN A 207 -0.62 -1.86 -6.06
N THR A 208 -1.79 -1.96 -6.71
CA THR A 208 -1.91 -1.88 -8.16
C THR A 208 -1.42 -0.53 -8.69
N ILE A 209 -1.87 0.57 -8.08
CA ILE A 209 -1.45 1.92 -8.48
C ILE A 209 0.06 2.10 -8.33
N VAL A 210 0.65 1.61 -7.23
CA VAL A 210 2.11 1.66 -7.02
C VAL A 210 2.86 0.84 -8.08
N GLY A 211 2.33 -0.32 -8.48
CA GLY A 211 2.89 -1.09 -9.61
C GLY A 211 2.88 -0.31 -10.93
N LEU A 212 1.80 0.42 -11.22
CA LEU A 212 1.72 1.29 -12.40
C LEU A 212 2.70 2.46 -12.33
N LYS A 213 2.89 3.04 -11.13
CA LYS A 213 3.87 4.09 -10.86
C LYS A 213 5.30 3.62 -11.08
N ILE A 214 5.63 2.42 -10.59
CA ILE A 214 6.94 1.79 -10.80
C ILE A 214 7.21 1.57 -12.29
N ARG A 215 6.20 1.15 -13.06
CA ARG A 215 6.33 1.01 -14.50
C ARG A 215 6.68 2.33 -15.18
N GLU A 216 5.97 3.42 -14.85
CA GLU A 216 6.26 4.75 -15.40
C GLU A 216 7.67 5.22 -15.01
N LEU A 217 8.05 5.04 -13.74
CA LEU A 217 9.40 5.35 -13.25
C LEU A 217 10.47 4.55 -14.01
N TYR A 218 10.25 3.25 -14.22
CA TYR A 218 11.15 2.40 -15.01
C TYR A 218 11.31 2.92 -16.44
N GLU A 219 10.21 3.24 -17.11
CA GLU A 219 10.23 3.78 -18.47
C GLU A 219 10.99 5.12 -18.55
N CYS A 220 10.80 6.00 -17.57
CA CYS A 220 11.52 7.27 -17.48
C CYS A 220 13.02 7.07 -17.23
N ILE A 221 13.40 6.17 -16.32
CA ILE A 221 14.81 5.88 -16.01
C ILE A 221 15.51 5.24 -17.22
N VAL A 222 14.87 4.29 -17.88
CA VAL A 222 15.44 3.65 -19.09
C VAL A 222 15.60 4.67 -20.23
N ALA A 223 14.74 5.69 -20.31
CA ALA A 223 14.88 6.76 -21.28
C ALA A 223 16.01 7.76 -20.94
N ASP A 224 16.30 8.00 -19.66
CA ASP A 224 17.32 8.95 -19.18
C ASP A 224 18.72 8.31 -19.05
N LYS A 225 18.81 7.06 -18.58
CA LYS A 225 20.09 6.34 -18.37
C LYS A 225 20.62 5.77 -19.68
N LEU A 226 21.95 5.77 -19.85
CA LEU A 226 22.62 4.98 -20.88
C LEU A 226 22.34 3.49 -20.60
N LEU A 227 21.87 2.75 -21.61
CA LEU A 227 21.61 1.30 -21.56
C LEU A 227 22.69 0.54 -20.78
N GLY A 228 22.33 -0.11 -19.67
CA GLY A 228 23.23 -1.05 -18.98
C GLY A 228 23.20 -1.10 -17.44
N GLU A 229 22.57 -0.14 -16.76
CA GLU A 229 22.35 -0.21 -15.30
C GLU A 229 20.97 -0.79 -14.98
N ASP A 230 20.90 -1.66 -13.97
CA ASP A 230 19.65 -2.22 -13.46
C ASP A 230 18.95 -1.21 -12.55
N ILE A 231 17.61 -1.28 -12.52
CA ILE A 231 16.79 -0.48 -11.61
C ILE A 231 16.56 -1.26 -10.33
N MET A 232 16.96 -0.68 -9.19
CA MET A 232 16.85 -1.32 -7.88
C MET A 232 15.64 -0.77 -7.12
N ILE A 233 14.71 -1.63 -6.76
CA ILE A 233 13.51 -1.26 -6.00
C ILE A 233 13.50 -2.04 -4.69
N SER A 234 13.28 -1.37 -3.56
CA SER A 234 13.03 -2.07 -2.29
C SER A 234 11.54 -2.13 -1.99
N ILE A 235 11.07 -3.30 -1.56
CA ILE A 235 9.75 -3.48 -0.97
C ILE A 235 9.95 -4.03 0.43
N SER A 236 9.84 -3.17 1.43
CA SER A 236 9.93 -3.57 2.82
C SER A 236 8.53 -3.71 3.42
N CYS A 237 8.38 -4.65 4.36
CA CYS A 237 7.11 -4.88 5.01
C CYS A 237 7.29 -5.05 6.52
N ASN A 238 6.37 -4.46 7.28
CA ASN A 238 6.38 -4.50 8.73
C ASN A 238 5.70 -5.78 9.30
N LEU A 239 5.32 -6.73 8.45
CA LEU A 239 4.87 -8.07 8.85
C LEU A 239 6.05 -8.95 9.30
N LEU A 240 6.72 -8.56 10.38
CA LEU A 240 7.74 -9.38 11.07
C LEU A 240 7.18 -10.73 11.58
N TYR A 241 5.87 -10.94 11.45
CA TYR A 241 5.13 -12.05 12.01
C TYR A 241 4.87 -13.22 11.07
N ASP A 242 5.29 -13.17 9.80
CA ASP A 242 5.54 -14.32 8.92
C ASP A 242 5.72 -13.88 7.46
N LEU A 243 6.92 -14.10 6.92
CA LEU A 243 7.25 -13.99 5.48
C LEU A 243 6.37 -14.86 4.57
N TYR A 244 5.55 -15.75 5.12
CA TYR A 244 4.67 -16.64 4.37
C TYR A 244 3.35 -15.99 3.92
N SER A 245 2.94 -14.84 4.47
CA SER A 245 1.70 -14.17 4.03
C SER A 245 1.87 -13.43 2.70
N LEU A 246 3.08 -12.93 2.38
CA LEU A 246 3.31 -12.26 1.08
C LEU A 246 3.34 -13.19 -0.12
N LYS A 247 3.47 -14.52 0.06
CA LYS A 247 3.26 -15.47 -1.05
C LYS A 247 1.81 -15.53 -1.54
N ALA A 248 0.87 -14.94 -0.78
CA ALA A 248 -0.51 -14.78 -1.20
C ALA A 248 -0.85 -13.34 -1.63
N GLU A 249 0.06 -12.37 -1.45
CA GLU A 249 -0.24 -10.92 -1.55
C GLU A 249 0.72 -10.14 -2.48
N VAL A 250 1.69 -10.80 -3.15
CA VAL A 250 2.56 -10.22 -4.19
C VAL A 250 2.61 -11.12 -5.42
#